data_AF-A0A1I1WY16-F1
#
_entry.id   AF-A0A1I1WY16-F1
#
_cell.length_a   1.000
_cell.length_b   1.000
_cell.length_c   1.000
_cell.angle_alpha   90.00
_cell.angle_beta   90.00
_cell.angle_gamma   90.00
#
_symmetry.space_group_name_H-M   'P 1'
#
loop_
_entity.id
_entity.type
_entity.pdbx_description
1 polymer ?
#
loop_
_entity_poly.entity_id
_entity_poly.type
_entity_poly.pdbx_seq_one_letter_code
_entity_poly.pdbx_strand_id
1 'polypeptide(L)' 'MTEDIVVLAITSKLKDLAYSVVIESKDLTEGELKVTSEIRADKVYTLSENIVRKKFGQVNTEISEGVRVKINELIK' A
#
# COMPACT_ATOMS: atom_id res chain seq x y z
N MET A 1 24.21 10.14 5.20
CA MET A 1 23.64 8.95 4.55
C MET A 1 22.14 9.18 4.50
N THR A 2 21.50 8.96 3.37
CA THR A 2 20.03 8.99 3.28
C THR A 2 19.54 7.57 3.51
N GLU A 3 18.55 7.41 4.38
CA GLU A 3 17.86 6.13 4.56
C GLU A 3 16.91 5.92 3.37
N ASP A 4 16.80 4.67 2.94
CA ASP A 4 15.92 4.24 1.85
C ASP A 4 14.82 3.36 2.43
N ILE A 5 13.62 3.49 1.87
CA ILE A 5 12.43 2.72 2.25
C ILE A 5 11.90 1.92 1.06
N VAL A 6 11.41 0.72 1.37
CA VAL A 6 10.67 -0.11 0.42
C VAL A 6 9.18 0.25 0.53
N VAL A 7 8.55 0.58 -0.59
CA VAL A 7 7.15 0.98 -0.66
C VAL A 7 6.39 0.24 -1.75
N LEU A 8 5.07 0.25 -1.62
CA LEU A 8 4.12 -0.22 -2.64
C LEU A 8 3.34 0.97 -3.23
N ALA A 9 3.00 0.91 -4.51
CA ALA A 9 2.11 1.91 -5.11
C ALA A 9 0.65 1.71 -4.69
N ILE A 10 -0.08 2.84 -4.56
CA ILE A 10 -1.53 2.90 -4.36
C ILE A 10 -2.15 3.65 -5.55
N THR A 11 -3.29 3.17 -6.06
CA THR A 11 -4.06 3.89 -7.10
C THR A 11 -5.56 3.78 -6.85
N SER A 12 -6.30 4.84 -7.17
CA SER A 12 -7.78 4.83 -7.18
C SER A 12 -8.35 4.34 -8.52
N LYS A 13 -7.50 4.09 -9.52
CA LYS A 13 -7.94 3.52 -10.80
C LYS A 13 -8.03 2.00 -10.67
N LEU A 14 -9.07 1.56 -9.98
CA LEU A 14 -9.34 0.15 -9.72
C LEU A 14 -9.30 -0.64 -11.03
N LYS A 15 -8.44 -1.65 -11.05
CA LYS A 15 -8.39 -2.68 -12.06
C LYS A 15 -8.46 -4.00 -11.31
N ASP A 16 -9.16 -4.98 -11.86
CA ASP A 16 -9.17 -6.32 -11.29
C ASP A 16 -7.77 -6.95 -11.50
N LEU A 17 -6.86 -6.69 -10.55
CA LEU A 17 -5.45 -7.06 -10.61
C LEU A 17 -5.17 -8.19 -9.63
N ALA A 18 -4.53 -9.26 -10.11
CA ALA A 18 -4.30 -10.48 -9.33
C ALA A 18 -3.57 -10.28 -7.99
N TYR A 19 -2.65 -9.31 -7.95
CA TYR A 19 -1.78 -9.02 -6.82
C TYR A 19 -2.07 -7.64 -6.20
N SER A 20 -3.36 -7.27 -6.12
CA SER A 20 -3.78 -6.06 -5.41
C SER A 20 -4.68 -6.36 -4.22
N VAL A 21 -4.74 -5.38 -3.31
CA VAL A 21 -5.63 -5.38 -2.14
C VAL A 21 -6.44 -4.10 -2.20
N VAL A 22 -7.76 -4.22 -2.30
CA VAL A 22 -8.67 -3.08 -2.26
C VAL A 22 -8.68 -2.49 -0.84
N ILE A 23 -8.65 -1.17 -0.75
CA ILE A 23 -8.71 -0.41 0.49
C ILE A 23 -9.76 0.70 0.39
N GLU A 24 -10.53 0.86 1.47
CA GLU A 24 -11.49 1.92 1.69
C GLU A 24 -11.11 2.71 2.95
N SER A 25 -11.76 3.87 3.17
CA SER A 25 -11.45 4.69 4.34
C SER A 25 -11.72 3.99 5.68
N LYS A 26 -12.66 3.04 5.72
CA LYS A 26 -12.97 2.25 6.94
C LYS A 26 -11.84 1.29 7.33
N ASP A 27 -10.94 0.99 6.38
CA ASP A 27 -9.83 0.07 6.60
C ASP A 27 -8.60 0.79 7.19
N LEU A 28 -8.69 2.12 7.36
CA LEU A 28 -7.66 2.92 8.01
C LEU A 28 -7.99 3.08 9.50
N THR A 29 -7.03 2.77 10.37
CA THR A 29 -7.10 3.07 11.81
C THR A 29 -6.73 4.52 12.12
N GLU A 30 -6.05 5.20 11.19
CA GLU A 30 -5.71 6.62 11.25
C GLU A 30 -5.76 7.20 9.84
N GLY A 31 -6.26 8.44 9.70
CA GLY A 31 -6.39 9.13 8.41
C GLY A 31 -7.69 8.79 7.69
N GLU A 32 -7.92 9.44 6.53
CA GLU A 32 -9.14 9.28 5.75
C GLU A 32 -8.81 9.15 4.26
N LEU A 33 -9.22 8.04 3.65
CA LEU A 33 -9.04 7.78 2.23
C LEU A 33 -10.25 8.30 1.43
N LYS A 34 -10.04 9.38 0.67
CA LYS A 34 -11.12 10.04 -0.08
C LYS A 34 -11.81 9.17 -1.13
N VAL A 35 -11.09 8.21 -1.71
CA VAL A 35 -11.58 7.37 -2.81
C VAL A 35 -11.09 5.96 -2.60
N THR A 36 -11.97 4.97 -2.74
CA THR A 36 -11.60 3.55 -2.77
C THR A 36 -10.44 3.32 -3.73
N SER A 37 -9.42 2.64 -3.24
CA SER A 37 -8.16 2.47 -3.94
C SER A 37 -7.68 1.02 -3.83
N GLU A 38 -6.58 0.72 -4.50
CA GLU A 38 -5.92 -0.57 -4.42
C GLU A 38 -4.43 -0.40 -4.12
N ILE A 39 -3.92 -1.22 -3.19
CA ILE A 39 -2.50 -1.39 -2.92
C ILE A 39 -1.97 -2.45 -3.89
N ARG A 40 -0.92 -2.13 -4.63
CA ARG A 40 -0.33 -3.01 -5.65
C ARG A 40 0.90 -3.74 -5.12
N ALA A 41 0.73 -5.00 -4.71
CA ALA A 41 1.84 -5.84 -4.23
C ALA A 41 2.87 -6.14 -5.34
N ASP A 42 2.47 -6.03 -6.62
CA ASP A 42 3.34 -6.19 -7.79
C ASP A 42 4.14 -4.94 -8.17
N LYS A 43 3.96 -3.82 -7.46
CA LYS A 43 4.63 -2.54 -7.72
C LYS A 43 5.41 -2.07 -6.51
N VAL A 44 6.49 -2.80 -6.24
CA VAL A 44 7.48 -2.52 -5.21
C VAL A 44 8.54 -1.54 -5.73
N TYR A 45 8.87 -0.53 -4.94
CA TYR A 45 9.93 0.44 -5.24
C TYR A 45 10.80 0.71 -4.02
N THR A 46 12.02 1.18 -4.28
CA THR A 46 12.89 1.78 -3.27
C THR A 46 12.87 3.28 -3.47
N LEU A 47 12.56 4.03 -2.40
CA LEU A 47 12.54 5.49 -2.40
C LEU A 47 13.42 6.00 -1.27
N SER A 48 14.04 7.17 -1.44
CA SER A 48 14.73 7.82 -0.33
C SER A 48 13.71 8.38 0.67
N GLU A 49 13.94 8.16 1.96
CA GLU A 49 13.05 8.67 3.02
C GLU A 49 12.86 10.19 2.99
N ASN A 50 13.86 10.91 2.47
CA ASN A 50 13.83 12.37 2.39
C ASN A 50 12.72 12.93 1.49
N ILE A 51 12.12 12.12 0.60
CA ILE A 51 11.00 12.56 -0.25
C ILE A 51 9.63 12.38 0.43
N VAL A 52 9.57 11.67 1.56
CA VAL A 52 8.34 11.47 2.32
C VAL A 52 7.92 12.80 2.96
N ARG A 53 6.76 13.32 2.56
CA ARG A 53 6.29 14.62 3.03
C ARG A 53 5.60 14.57 4.39
N LYS A 54 4.78 13.55 4.63
CA LYS A 54 4.02 13.35 5.87
C LYS A 54 3.41 11.96 5.95
N LYS A 55 3.10 11.51 7.17
CA LYS A 55 2.15 10.40 7.38
C LYS A 55 0.75 10.86 6.97
N PHE A 56 0.10 10.09 6.10
CA PHE A 56 -1.27 10.35 5.66
C PHE A 56 -2.30 9.54 6.46
N GLY A 57 -1.94 8.31 6.83
CA GLY A 57 -2.79 7.42 7.58
C GLY A 57 -2.08 6.11 7.92
N GLN A 58 -2.84 5.18 8.48
CA GLN A 58 -2.39 3.85 8.86
C GLN A 58 -3.51 2.85 8.57
N VAL A 59 -3.18 1.79 7.85
CA VAL A 59 -4.10 0.69 7.57
C VAL A 59 -4.25 -0.22 8.79
N ASN A 60 -5.39 -0.89 8.90
CA ASN A 60 -5.61 -1.92 9.90
C ASN A 60 -4.77 -3.19 9.62
N THR A 61 -4.76 -4.12 10.57
CA THR A 61 -3.99 -5.36 10.47
C THR A 61 -4.46 -6.23 9.31
N GLU A 62 -5.77 -6.29 9.04
CA GLU A 62 -6.34 -7.12 7.96
C GLU A 62 -5.79 -6.74 6.59
N ILE A 63 -5.73 -5.44 6.29
CA ILE A 63 -5.13 -4.96 5.04
C ILE A 63 -3.64 -5.28 4.99
N SER A 64 -2.92 -5.08 6.09
CA SER A 64 -1.48 -5.36 6.13
C SER A 64 -1.17 -6.85 5.88
N GLU A 65 -1.97 -7.76 6.45
CA GLU A 65 -1.84 -9.20 6.23
C GLU A 65 -2.28 -9.60 4.82
N GLY A 66 -3.35 -9.01 4.28
CA GLY A 66 -3.75 -9.20 2.89
C GLY A 66 -2.63 -8.83 1.91
N VAL A 67 -1.93 -7.72 2.17
CA VAL A 67 -0.77 -7.31 1.38
C VAL A 67 0.36 -8.33 1.48
N ARG A 68 0.68 -8.84 2.68
CA ARG A 68 1.69 -9.88 2.86
C ARG A 68 1.36 -11.15 2.07
N VAL A 69 0.09 -11.58 2.08
CA VAL A 69 -0.37 -12.72 1.29
C VAL A 69 -0.13 -12.48 -0.21
N LYS A 70 -0.52 -11.31 -0.72
CA LYS A 70 -0.31 -10.96 -2.13
C LYS A 70 1.15 -10.87 -2.54
N ILE A 71 2.03 -10.39 -1.67
CA ILE A 71 3.48 -10.41 -1.90
C ILE A 71 4.00 -11.85 -1.95
N ASN A 72 3.55 -12.73 -1.04
CA ASN A 72 3.95 -14.13 -1.02
C ASN A 72 3.46 -14.89 -2.27
N GLU A 73 2.28 -14.56 -2.78
CA GLU A 73 1.76 -15.11 -4.04
C GLU A 73 2.57 -14.64 -5.26
N LEU A 74 3.19 -13.45 -5.20
CA LEU A 74 3.98 -12.90 -6.30
C LEU A 74 5.40 -13.49 -6.36
N ILE A 75 6.00 -13.81 -5.20
CA ILE A 75 7.40 -14.24 -5.09
C ILE A 75 7.55 -15.77 -5.19
N LYS A 76 6.46 -16.52 -5.01
CA LYS A 76 6.43 -17.98 -5.23
C LYS A 76 6.36 -18.33 -6.71
#